data_AF-A0A2V8M5H1-F1
#
_entry.id   AF-A0A2V8M5H1-F1
#
_cell.length_a   1.000
_cell.length_b   1.000
_cell.length_c   1.000
_cell.angle_alpha   90.00
_cell.angle_beta   90.00
_cell.angle_gamma   90.00
#
_symmetry.space_group_name_H-M   'P 1'
#
loop_
_entity.id
_entity.type
_entity.pdbx_description
1 polymer ?
#
loop_
_entity_poly.entity_id
_entity_poly.type
_entity_poly.pdbx_seq_one_letter_code
_entity_poly.pdbx_strand_id
1 'polypeptide(L)'
;MAAQWRERMHLGIPIVKGRDFNDRDQHKTNPVIVVTESFARKFFPGEDPLGRRIQPGINTFDNEHSTMREIVGVVGDIRNRSLNTEPTPAYYVPQTQTPFDQMTVVVKTTNDPRSVVTAVTKEVGALDRDLPVFGVKTMDEYLAASVAAPRFNTTLLSIFAAVALALTIVGLYGVMSYAVAQRTNEIGIRMALGAQTRDVMRLVVKQGVKLVALGLALGLVGSFALMRLLTALLFGVTKHDPLTFAAVSVLLAAVALLACYIPARRATRIDPLAALRYE
;
A
#
# COMPACT_ATOMS: atom_id res chain seq x y z
N MET A 1 9.88 -29.96 -21.64
CA MET A 1 9.75 -28.58 -21.09
C MET A 1 9.49 -27.49 -22.14
N ALA A 2 9.60 -27.75 -23.45
CA ALA A 2 9.27 -26.75 -24.50
C ALA A 2 7.75 -26.50 -24.68
N ALA A 3 6.89 -27.45 -24.31
CA ALA A 3 5.44 -27.36 -24.50
C ALA A 3 4.73 -26.36 -23.55
N GLN A 4 5.30 -26.11 -22.36
CA GLN A 4 4.68 -25.24 -21.34
C GLN A 4 4.74 -23.74 -21.69
N TRP A 5 5.56 -23.36 -22.68
CA TRP A 5 5.75 -21.97 -23.10
C TRP A 5 4.72 -21.49 -24.11
N ARG A 6 4.00 -22.40 -24.77
CA ARG A 6 3.00 -22.05 -25.79
C ARG A 6 1.71 -21.44 -25.22
N GLU A 7 1.44 -21.65 -23.94
CA GLU A 7 0.21 -21.24 -23.26
C GLU A 7 0.35 -19.90 -22.50
N ARG A 8 1.54 -19.27 -22.56
CA ARG A 8 1.81 -18.01 -21.86
C ARG A 8 2.47 -17.02 -22.79
N MET A 9 2.01 -15.77 -22.73
CA MET A 9 2.73 -14.65 -23.33
C MET A 9 4.14 -14.55 -22.72
N HIS A 10 5.10 -13.92 -23.41
CA HIS A 10 6.52 -13.86 -23.01
C HIS A 10 6.79 -13.41 -21.55
N LEU A 11 5.86 -12.68 -20.92
CA LEU A 11 5.89 -12.26 -19.51
C LEU A 11 5.29 -13.28 -18.51
N GLY A 12 4.93 -14.49 -18.96
CA GLY A 12 4.26 -15.49 -18.14
C GLY A 12 2.76 -15.23 -17.93
N ILE A 13 2.16 -14.32 -18.70
CA ILE A 13 0.73 -14.02 -18.65
C ILE A 13 -0.04 -15.20 -19.27
N PRO A 14 -0.95 -15.86 -18.55
CA PRO A 14 -1.67 -17.01 -19.08
C PRO A 14 -2.67 -16.59 -20.15
N ILE A 15 -2.77 -17.39 -21.21
CA ILE A 15 -3.84 -17.27 -22.19
C ILE A 15 -5.08 -17.98 -21.62
N VAL A 16 -6.19 -17.25 -21.56
CA VAL A 16 -7.45 -17.72 -20.96
C VAL A 16 -8.37 -18.27 -22.03
N LYS A 17 -8.45 -17.57 -23.17
CA LYS A 17 -9.22 -18.00 -24.35
C LYS A 17 -8.53 -17.55 -25.63
N GLY A 18 -8.77 -18.28 -26.72
CA GLY A 18 -8.26 -17.93 -28.05
C GLY A 18 -6.77 -18.21 -28.18
N ARG A 19 -6.02 -17.26 -28.77
CA ARG A 19 -4.60 -17.40 -29.07
C ARG A 19 -3.80 -16.13 -28.76
N ASP A 20 -2.49 -16.29 -28.63
CA ASP A 20 -1.54 -15.17 -28.65
C ASP A 20 -1.27 -14.68 -30.08
N PHE A 21 -0.51 -13.60 -30.19
CA PHE A 21 0.08 -13.16 -31.44
C PHE A 21 1.06 -14.20 -31.98
N ASN A 22 1.11 -14.34 -33.30
CA ASN A 22 2.05 -15.22 -33.98
C ASN A 22 2.55 -14.59 -35.28
N ASP A 23 3.45 -15.28 -35.99
CA ASP A 23 4.13 -14.81 -37.20
C ASP A 23 3.18 -14.46 -38.36
N ARG A 24 1.89 -14.84 -38.28
CA ARG A 24 0.87 -14.48 -39.26
C ARG A 24 0.29 -13.08 -39.02
N ASP A 25 0.43 -12.52 -37.83
CA ASP A 25 -0.14 -11.21 -37.47
C ASP A 25 0.79 -10.07 -37.92
N GLN A 26 0.97 -9.92 -39.23
CA GLN A 26 1.86 -8.91 -39.82
C GLN A 26 1.10 -7.64 -40.23
N HIS A 27 1.84 -6.56 -40.55
CA HIS A 27 1.26 -5.25 -40.90
C HIS A 27 0.16 -5.31 -41.97
N LYS A 28 0.33 -6.15 -43.00
CA LYS A 28 -0.62 -6.27 -44.12
C LYS A 28 -1.77 -7.26 -43.89
N THR A 29 -1.84 -7.86 -42.72
CA THR A 29 -2.88 -8.86 -42.39
C THR A 29 -4.04 -8.22 -41.66
N ASN A 30 -5.08 -9.01 -41.39
CA ASN A 30 -6.23 -8.53 -40.63
C ASN A 30 -5.75 -7.95 -39.29
N PRO A 31 -6.16 -6.72 -38.93
CA PRO A 31 -5.76 -6.11 -37.67
C PRO A 31 -6.32 -6.90 -36.48
N VAL A 32 -5.44 -7.35 -35.59
CA VAL A 32 -5.82 -8.16 -34.42
C VAL A 32 -5.48 -7.45 -33.11
N ILE A 33 -6.16 -7.87 -32.04
CA ILE A 33 -5.98 -7.36 -30.67
C ILE A 33 -6.19 -8.50 -29.66
N VAL A 34 -5.45 -8.44 -28.55
CA VAL A 34 -5.63 -9.34 -27.40
C VAL A 34 -6.08 -8.50 -26.22
N VAL A 35 -7.10 -8.96 -25.49
CA VAL A 35 -7.68 -8.21 -24.36
C VAL A 35 -7.46 -8.94 -23.04
N THR A 36 -7.46 -8.20 -21.94
CA THR A 36 -7.42 -8.78 -20.59
C THR A 36 -8.78 -9.32 -20.16
N GLU A 37 -8.82 -10.25 -19.19
CA GLU A 37 -10.08 -10.73 -18.62
C GLU A 37 -10.94 -9.59 -18.03
N SER A 38 -10.34 -8.63 -17.33
CA SER A 38 -11.04 -7.46 -16.80
C SER A 38 -11.69 -6.61 -17.91
N PHE A 39 -11.05 -6.52 -19.08
CA PHE A 39 -11.62 -5.90 -20.26
C PHE A 39 -12.82 -6.69 -20.79
N ALA A 40 -12.67 -8.01 -20.96
CA ALA A 40 -13.75 -8.87 -21.41
C ALA A 40 -14.98 -8.79 -20.48
N ARG A 41 -14.77 -8.91 -19.16
CA ARG A 41 -15.85 -8.81 -18.16
C ARG A 41 -16.57 -7.47 -18.20
N LYS A 42 -15.85 -6.36 -18.43
CA LYS A 42 -16.42 -5.02 -18.41
C LYS A 42 -17.21 -4.68 -19.68
N PHE A 43 -16.67 -5.04 -20.84
CA PHE A 43 -17.22 -4.61 -22.14
C PHE A 43 -18.06 -5.67 -22.84
N PHE A 44 -17.91 -6.95 -22.47
CA PHE A 44 -18.66 -8.07 -23.01
C PHE A 44 -19.28 -8.92 -21.89
N PRO A 45 -20.13 -8.33 -21.00
CA PRO A 45 -20.69 -9.05 -19.87
C PRO A 45 -21.59 -10.20 -20.34
N GLY A 46 -21.18 -11.44 -20.06
CA GLY A 46 -21.93 -12.65 -20.43
C GLY A 46 -21.80 -13.07 -21.90
N GLU A 47 -20.99 -12.36 -22.70
CA GLU A 47 -20.75 -12.69 -24.11
C GLU A 47 -19.32 -13.24 -24.33
N ASP A 48 -19.13 -13.98 -25.42
CA ASP A 48 -17.77 -14.35 -25.85
C ASP A 48 -17.12 -13.15 -26.59
N PRO A 49 -16.01 -12.58 -26.07
CA PRO A 49 -15.32 -11.48 -26.72
C PRO A 49 -14.56 -11.92 -27.99
N LEU A 50 -14.27 -13.22 -28.18
CA LEU A 50 -13.50 -13.68 -29.33
C LEU A 50 -14.24 -13.42 -30.65
N GLY A 51 -13.50 -12.98 -31.68
CA GLY A 51 -14.03 -12.63 -33.00
C GLY A 51 -14.79 -11.30 -33.06
N ARG A 52 -15.09 -10.68 -31.90
CA ARG A 52 -15.63 -9.32 -31.86
C ARG A 52 -14.58 -8.33 -32.32
N ARG A 53 -15.01 -7.20 -32.87
CA ARG A 53 -14.11 -6.13 -33.32
C ARG A 53 -14.25 -4.90 -32.45
N ILE A 54 -13.12 -4.29 -32.10
CA ILE A 54 -13.06 -3.05 -31.34
C ILE A 54 -12.14 -2.05 -32.04
N GLN A 55 -12.42 -0.76 -31.84
CA GLN A 55 -11.55 0.33 -32.26
C GLN A 55 -10.78 0.81 -31.04
N PRO A 56 -9.54 0.33 -30.81
CA PRO A 56 -8.78 0.81 -29.66
C PRO A 56 -8.36 2.24 -29.95
N GLY A 57 -8.72 3.24 -29.13
CA GLY A 57 -8.41 4.66 -29.37
C GLY A 57 -6.90 5.00 -29.32
N ILE A 58 -6.11 4.36 -30.17
CA ILE A 58 -4.67 4.50 -30.37
C ILE A 58 -4.52 5.21 -31.72
N ASN A 59 -3.79 6.31 -31.72
CA ASN A 59 -3.35 6.96 -32.94
C ASN A 59 -1.96 6.41 -33.28
N THR A 60 -1.78 5.97 -34.52
CA THR A 60 -0.48 5.53 -35.07
C THR A 60 -0.01 6.54 -36.10
N PHE A 61 1.31 6.66 -36.30
CA PHE A 61 1.92 7.64 -37.21
C PHE A 61 1.30 7.66 -38.62
N ASP A 62 0.92 6.50 -39.16
CA ASP A 62 0.40 6.39 -40.52
C ASP A 62 -1.13 6.55 -40.64
N ASN A 63 -1.86 6.62 -39.53
CA ASN A 63 -3.32 6.69 -39.55
C ASN A 63 -3.82 7.61 -38.43
N GLU A 64 -4.37 8.78 -38.82
CA GLU A 64 -5.13 9.68 -37.94
C GLU A 64 -6.35 8.99 -37.29
N HIS A 65 -6.78 7.84 -37.84
CA HIS A 65 -7.92 7.08 -37.35
C HIS A 65 -7.49 5.69 -36.88
N SER A 66 -7.79 5.37 -35.63
CA SER A 66 -7.63 4.03 -35.07
C SER A 66 -8.28 2.97 -35.97
N THR A 67 -7.55 1.89 -36.27
CA THR A 67 -8.05 0.77 -37.06
C THR A 67 -8.93 -0.17 -36.23
N MET A 68 -10.05 -0.62 -36.79
CA MET A 68 -10.89 -1.67 -36.20
C MET A 68 -10.17 -3.02 -36.18
N ARG A 69 -9.99 -3.60 -34.99
CA ARG A 69 -9.24 -4.83 -34.73
C ARG A 69 -10.11 -5.95 -34.20
N GLU A 70 -9.86 -7.18 -34.65
CA GLU A 70 -10.54 -8.38 -34.16
C GLU A 70 -9.87 -8.92 -32.89
N ILE A 71 -10.68 -9.25 -31.88
CA ILE A 71 -10.21 -9.86 -30.64
C ILE A 71 -9.91 -11.34 -30.91
N VAL A 72 -8.63 -11.71 -30.90
CA VAL A 72 -8.17 -13.08 -31.16
C VAL A 72 -7.80 -13.86 -29.92
N GLY A 73 -7.69 -13.18 -28.78
CA GLY A 73 -7.30 -13.79 -27.50
C GLY A 73 -7.73 -12.98 -26.30
N VAL A 74 -7.93 -13.72 -25.19
CA VAL A 74 -8.13 -13.17 -23.85
C VAL A 74 -7.02 -13.68 -22.96
N VAL A 75 -6.33 -12.77 -22.26
CA VAL A 75 -5.22 -13.10 -21.36
C VAL A 75 -5.54 -12.71 -19.92
N GLY A 76 -4.82 -13.32 -18.99
CA GLY A 76 -4.93 -13.02 -17.56
C GLY A 76 -4.63 -11.55 -17.25
N ASP A 77 -5.28 -11.05 -16.20
CA ASP A 77 -5.10 -9.67 -15.74
C ASP A 77 -3.70 -9.41 -15.18
N ILE A 78 -3.09 -8.28 -15.56
CA ILE A 78 -1.83 -7.80 -14.97
C ILE A 78 -2.03 -6.52 -14.15
N ARG A 79 -1.26 -6.38 -13.07
CA ARG A 79 -1.24 -5.16 -12.25
C ARG A 79 -0.12 -4.22 -12.71
N ASN A 80 -0.44 -3.38 -13.69
CA ASN A 80 0.56 -2.51 -14.33
C ASN A 80 0.76 -1.15 -13.61
N ARG A 81 -0.29 -0.58 -12.98
CA ARG A 81 -0.19 0.76 -12.34
C ARG A 81 0.15 0.74 -10.85
N SER A 82 -0.40 -0.22 -10.10
CA SER A 82 -0.15 -0.38 -8.67
C SER A 82 -0.49 -1.80 -8.26
N LEU A 83 0.27 -2.34 -7.31
CA LEU A 83 -0.02 -3.65 -6.72
C LEU A 83 -1.31 -3.66 -5.90
N ASN A 84 -1.77 -2.47 -5.47
CA ASN A 84 -2.91 -2.31 -4.56
C ASN A 84 -4.23 -1.93 -5.25
N THR A 85 -4.22 -1.69 -6.56
CA THR A 85 -5.45 -1.40 -7.32
C THR A 85 -5.91 -2.63 -8.09
N GLU A 86 -7.23 -2.77 -8.29
CA GLU A 86 -7.76 -3.78 -9.20
C GLU A 86 -7.12 -3.64 -10.60
N PRO A 87 -6.90 -4.76 -11.31
CA PRO A 87 -6.42 -4.72 -12.68
C PRO A 87 -7.36 -3.88 -13.54
N THR A 88 -6.81 -2.83 -14.16
CA THR A 88 -7.56 -2.01 -15.09
C THR A 88 -7.69 -2.74 -16.43
N PRO A 89 -8.87 -2.71 -17.08
CA PRO A 89 -9.06 -3.19 -18.44
C PRO A 89 -7.95 -2.71 -19.37
N ALA A 90 -7.19 -3.65 -19.90
CA ALA A 90 -6.11 -3.41 -20.85
C ALA A 90 -6.27 -4.28 -22.09
N TYR A 91 -5.61 -3.85 -23.16
CA TYR A 91 -5.49 -4.58 -24.42
C TYR A 91 -4.04 -4.49 -24.91
N TYR A 92 -3.67 -5.40 -25.81
CA TYR A 92 -2.36 -5.51 -26.42
C TYR A 92 -2.54 -5.50 -27.94
N VAL A 93 -1.64 -4.83 -28.64
CA VAL A 93 -1.58 -4.85 -30.11
C VAL A 93 -0.20 -5.36 -30.55
N PRO A 94 -0.10 -6.10 -31.66
CA PRO A 94 1.18 -6.61 -32.11
C PRO A 94 2.01 -5.47 -32.70
N GLN A 95 3.29 -5.40 -32.30
CA GLN A 95 4.23 -4.36 -32.76
C GLN A 95 4.41 -4.36 -34.29
N THR A 96 4.27 -5.51 -34.93
CA THR A 96 4.29 -5.68 -36.39
C THR A 96 3.16 -4.95 -37.10
N GLN A 97 2.01 -4.71 -36.44
CA GLN A 97 0.88 -3.98 -37.01
C GLN A 97 0.79 -2.53 -36.51
N THR A 98 1.34 -2.26 -35.32
CA THR A 98 1.34 -0.94 -34.69
C THR A 98 2.75 -0.62 -34.22
N PRO A 99 3.65 -0.18 -35.11
CA PRO A 99 4.99 0.20 -34.71
C PRO A 99 4.93 1.49 -33.90
N PHE A 100 5.32 1.41 -32.62
CA PHE A 100 5.62 2.58 -31.80
C PHE A 100 7.08 3.02 -32.00
N ASP A 101 7.32 4.32 -31.99
CA ASP A 101 8.64 4.97 -32.04
C ASP A 101 9.47 4.71 -30.77
N GLN A 102 8.81 4.41 -29.66
CA GLN A 102 9.43 3.99 -28.41
C GLN A 102 9.23 2.49 -28.21
N MET A 103 10.34 1.73 -28.18
CA MET A 103 10.33 0.30 -27.93
C MET A 103 11.09 -0.03 -26.65
N THR A 104 10.43 -0.75 -25.74
CA THR A 104 11.10 -1.40 -24.60
C THR A 104 11.19 -2.89 -24.87
N VAL A 105 12.42 -3.42 -24.86
CA VAL A 105 12.67 -4.85 -25.03
C VAL A 105 12.73 -5.51 -23.66
N VAL A 106 11.88 -6.50 -23.43
CA VAL A 106 11.95 -7.33 -22.22
C VAL A 106 12.65 -8.64 -22.55
N VAL A 107 13.75 -8.91 -21.86
CA VAL A 107 14.53 -10.14 -22.03
C VAL A 107 14.32 -11.03 -20.81
N LYS A 108 13.90 -12.27 -21.05
CA LYS A 108 13.79 -13.29 -20.02
C LYS A 108 15.00 -14.21 -20.08
N THR A 109 15.72 -14.32 -18.97
CA THR A 109 16.92 -15.17 -18.84
C THR A 109 16.85 -16.00 -17.57
N THR A 110 17.52 -17.15 -17.56
CA THR A 110 17.75 -17.98 -16.37
C THR A 110 19.07 -17.65 -15.66
N ASN A 111 19.94 -16.88 -16.31
CA ASN A 111 21.22 -16.41 -15.76
C ASN A 111 21.02 -15.09 -14.99
N ASP A 112 22.10 -14.56 -14.39
CA ASP A 112 22.08 -13.19 -13.85
C ASP A 112 21.60 -12.20 -14.94
N PRO A 113 20.48 -11.48 -14.72
CA PRO A 113 19.96 -10.51 -15.70
C PRO A 113 21.00 -9.48 -16.14
N ARG A 114 21.92 -9.09 -15.24
CA ARG A 114 22.95 -8.10 -15.57
C ARG A 114 24.02 -8.65 -16.52
N SER A 115 24.28 -9.96 -16.50
CA SER A 115 25.27 -10.57 -17.39
C SER A 115 24.83 -10.59 -18.86
N VAL A 116 23.53 -10.43 -19.12
CA VAL A 116 22.95 -10.46 -20.48
C VAL A 116 22.93 -9.06 -21.12
N VAL A 117 23.04 -8.00 -20.32
CA VAL A 117 22.95 -6.60 -20.79
C VAL A 117 23.96 -6.31 -21.89
N THR A 118 25.24 -6.62 -21.67
CA THR A 118 26.30 -6.35 -22.66
C THR A 118 26.07 -7.07 -23.99
N ALA A 119 25.58 -8.31 -23.94
CA ALA A 119 25.25 -9.08 -25.14
C ALA A 119 24.10 -8.43 -25.92
N VAL A 120 23.02 -8.06 -25.23
CA VAL A 120 21.88 -7.36 -25.85
C VAL A 120 22.29 -6.02 -26.43
N THR A 121 23.05 -5.21 -25.69
CA THR A 121 23.53 -3.91 -26.17
C THR A 121 24.40 -4.04 -27.41
N LYS A 122 25.24 -5.09 -27.49
CA LYS A 122 26.06 -5.35 -28.67
C LYS A 122 25.22 -5.69 -29.89
N GLU A 123 24.19 -6.53 -29.74
CA GLU A 123 23.29 -6.88 -30.84
C GLU A 123 22.46 -5.67 -31.31
N VAL A 124 21.97 -4.84 -30.39
CA VAL A 124 21.28 -3.59 -30.75
C VAL A 124 22.22 -2.65 -31.52
N GLY A 125 23.45 -2.47 -31.05
CA GLY A 125 24.45 -1.64 -31.73
C GLY A 125 24.93 -2.21 -33.08
N ALA A 126 24.72 -3.51 -33.34
CA ALA A 126 24.99 -4.13 -34.62
C ALA A 126 23.86 -3.87 -35.64
N LEU A 127 22.61 -3.72 -35.16
CA LEU A 127 21.48 -3.31 -35.99
C LEU A 127 21.57 -1.83 -36.36
N ASP A 128 21.84 -0.97 -35.37
CA ASP A 128 21.99 0.47 -35.56
C ASP A 128 22.88 1.05 -34.45
N ARG A 129 23.97 1.72 -34.85
CA ARG A 129 24.94 2.31 -33.90
C ARG A 129 24.41 3.56 -33.21
N ASP A 130 23.42 4.22 -33.79
CA ASP A 130 22.86 5.47 -33.27
C ASP A 130 21.67 5.22 -32.32
N LEU A 131 21.26 3.95 -32.11
CA LEU A 131 20.23 3.59 -31.13
C LEU A 131 20.82 3.47 -29.71
N PRO A 132 20.51 4.41 -28.79
CA PRO A 132 20.96 4.29 -27.42
C PRO A 132 20.19 3.18 -26.69
N VAL A 133 20.92 2.26 -26.07
CA VAL A 133 20.35 1.37 -25.06
C VAL A 133 20.39 2.09 -23.71
N PHE A 134 19.25 2.64 -23.30
CA PHE A 134 19.12 3.37 -22.05
C PHE A 134 18.04 2.75 -21.16
N GLY A 135 18.04 3.12 -19.87
CA GLY A 135 17.00 2.69 -18.93
C GLY A 135 17.03 1.19 -18.60
N VAL A 136 18.18 0.53 -18.76
CA VAL A 136 18.36 -0.89 -18.41
C VAL A 136 18.08 -1.08 -16.92
N LYS A 137 17.07 -1.91 -16.62
CA LYS A 137 16.68 -2.28 -15.26
C LYS A 137 16.38 -3.76 -15.21
N THR A 138 16.75 -4.41 -14.12
CA THR A 138 16.25 -5.75 -13.83
C THR A 138 14.78 -5.68 -13.39
N MET A 139 14.06 -6.80 -13.48
CA MET A 139 12.67 -6.84 -13.00
C MET A 139 12.59 -6.53 -11.50
N ASP A 140 13.60 -6.94 -10.72
CA ASP A 140 13.69 -6.64 -9.28
C ASP A 140 13.88 -5.15 -9.02
N GLU A 141 14.72 -4.46 -9.78
CA GLU A 141 14.90 -3.01 -9.69
C GLU A 141 13.64 -2.26 -10.11
N TYR A 142 12.95 -2.74 -11.15
CA TYR A 142 11.69 -2.17 -11.60
C TYR A 142 10.63 -2.27 -10.50
N LEU A 143 10.49 -3.45 -9.89
CA LEU A 143 9.58 -3.68 -8.76
C LEU A 143 9.96 -2.84 -7.53
N ALA A 144 11.25 -2.75 -7.21
CA ALA A 144 11.73 -1.94 -6.09
C ALA A 144 11.41 -0.45 -6.28
N ALA A 145 11.58 0.07 -7.50
CA ALA A 145 11.25 1.45 -7.85
C ALA A 145 9.74 1.72 -7.73
N SER A 146 8.89 0.78 -8.13
CA SER A 146 7.42 0.89 -7.97
C SER A 146 6.97 0.96 -6.50
N VAL A 147 7.78 0.47 -5.57
CA VAL A 147 7.48 0.45 -4.12
C VAL A 147 8.26 1.52 -3.34
N ALA A 148 9.20 2.22 -3.97
CA ALA A 148 10.08 3.19 -3.31
C ALA A 148 9.33 4.40 -2.72
N ALA A 149 8.43 5.03 -3.50
CA ALA A 149 7.66 6.19 -3.02
C ALA A 149 6.69 5.83 -1.87
N PRO A 150 5.91 4.73 -1.94
CA PRO A 150 5.14 4.25 -0.79
C PRO A 150 5.98 3.99 0.47
N ARG A 151 7.20 3.44 0.32
CA ARG A 151 8.11 3.20 1.45
C ARG A 151 8.57 4.50 2.10
N PHE A 152 9.00 5.48 1.32
CA PHE A 152 9.42 6.78 1.84
C PHE A 152 8.31 7.46 2.66
N ASN A 153 7.09 7.51 2.11
CA ASN A 153 5.93 8.08 2.80
C ASN A 153 5.61 7.30 4.09
N THR A 154 5.70 5.97 4.06
CA THR A 154 5.48 5.13 5.25
C THR A 154 6.52 5.42 6.33
N THR A 155 7.80 5.54 5.97
CA THR A 155 8.87 5.89 6.90
C THR A 155 8.63 7.28 7.51
N LEU A 156 8.31 8.28 6.71
CA LEU A 156 8.06 9.64 7.19
C LEU A 156 6.85 9.71 8.13
N LEU A 157 5.73 9.06 7.76
CA LEU A 157 4.56 8.94 8.62
C LEU A 157 4.85 8.17 9.91
N SER A 158 5.70 7.13 9.87
CA SER A 158 6.10 6.38 11.06
C SER A 158 6.90 7.26 12.04
N ILE A 159 7.76 8.15 11.54
CA ILE A 159 8.50 9.11 12.36
C ILE A 159 7.53 10.11 13.01
N PHE A 160 6.59 10.67 12.25
CA PHE A 160 5.58 11.58 12.81
C PHE A 160 4.68 10.89 13.84
N ALA A 161 4.28 9.64 13.59
CA ALA A 161 3.52 8.86 14.57
C ALA A 161 4.32 8.62 15.85
N ALA A 162 5.61 8.32 15.76
CA ALA A 162 6.49 8.15 16.92
C ALA A 162 6.63 9.45 17.73
N VAL A 163 6.80 10.60 17.06
CA VAL A 163 6.86 11.91 17.71
C VAL A 163 5.54 12.25 18.39
N ALA A 164 4.40 12.05 17.71
CA ALA A 164 3.08 12.28 18.28
C ALA A 164 2.82 11.38 19.52
N LEU A 165 3.27 10.12 19.46
CA LEU A 165 3.19 9.20 20.59
C LEU A 165 4.03 9.71 21.78
N ALA A 166 5.27 10.14 21.54
CA ALA A 166 6.12 10.71 22.58
C ALA A 166 5.50 11.95 23.24
N LEU A 167 4.96 12.88 22.43
CA LEU A 167 4.24 14.06 22.93
C LEU A 167 3.01 13.67 23.75
N THR A 168 2.27 12.64 23.32
CA THR A 168 1.11 12.12 24.05
C THR A 168 1.52 11.55 25.41
N ILE A 169 2.62 10.78 25.47
CA ILE A 169 3.15 10.24 26.73
C ILE A 169 3.51 11.37 27.70
N VAL A 170 4.23 12.38 27.22
CA VAL A 170 4.64 13.52 28.03
C VAL A 170 3.42 14.31 28.53
N GLY A 171 2.46 14.58 27.66
CA GLY A 171 1.22 15.28 28.03
C GLY A 171 0.38 14.52 29.05
N LEU A 172 0.19 13.20 28.84
CA LEU A 172 -0.55 12.35 29.76
C LEU A 172 0.14 12.26 31.14
N TYR A 173 1.47 12.12 31.15
CA TYR A 173 2.25 12.17 32.39
C TYR A 173 2.07 13.50 33.12
N GLY A 174 2.14 14.63 32.41
CA GLY A 174 1.96 15.96 32.99
C GLY A 174 0.58 16.15 33.61
N VAL A 175 -0.48 15.85 32.86
CA VAL A 175 -1.87 15.96 33.34
C VAL A 175 -2.12 15.04 34.54
N MET A 176 -1.65 13.78 34.47
CA MET A 176 -1.83 12.83 35.57
C MET A 176 -1.01 13.20 36.81
N SER A 177 0.23 13.64 36.64
CA SER A 177 1.07 14.11 37.75
C SER A 177 0.46 15.33 38.43
N TYR A 178 -0.12 16.25 37.65
CA TYR A 178 -0.83 17.42 38.19
C TYR A 178 -2.10 17.02 38.94
N ALA A 179 -2.92 16.14 38.35
CA ALA A 179 -4.15 15.65 38.98
C ALA A 179 -3.90 14.89 40.29
N VAL A 180 -2.80 14.12 40.35
CA VAL A 180 -2.33 13.47 41.58
C VAL A 180 -1.85 14.50 42.60
N ALA A 181 -1.01 15.46 42.19
CA ALA A 181 -0.48 16.49 43.07
C ALA A 181 -1.61 17.28 43.75
N GLN A 182 -2.64 17.66 43.01
CA GLN A 182 -3.80 18.40 43.52
C GLN A 182 -4.64 17.60 44.53
N ARG A 183 -4.56 16.26 44.49
CA ARG A 183 -5.28 15.34 45.38
C ARG A 183 -4.41 14.76 46.49
N THR A 184 -3.16 15.21 46.62
CA THR A 184 -2.20 14.65 47.60
C THR A 184 -2.72 14.76 49.03
N ASN A 185 -3.39 15.87 49.39
CA ASN A 185 -3.97 16.07 50.73
C ASN A 185 -5.11 15.08 51.02
N GLU A 186 -6.03 14.87 50.06
CA GLU A 186 -7.10 13.87 50.20
C GLU A 186 -6.54 12.44 50.33
N ILE A 187 -5.50 12.15 49.54
CA ILE A 187 -4.80 10.85 49.55
C ILE A 187 -4.10 10.65 50.91
N GLY A 188 -3.42 11.68 51.43
CA GLY A 188 -2.76 11.66 52.73
C GLY A 188 -3.73 11.42 53.89
N ILE A 189 -4.87 12.11 53.90
CA ILE A 189 -5.92 11.90 54.92
C ILE A 189 -6.46 10.48 54.86
N ARG A 190 -6.75 9.94 53.66
CA ARG A 190 -7.23 8.55 53.52
C ARG A 190 -6.20 7.53 53.99
N MET A 191 -4.92 7.73 53.67
CA MET A 191 -3.82 6.88 54.12
C MET A 191 -3.69 6.93 55.65
N ALA A 192 -3.83 8.11 56.28
CA ALA A 192 -3.83 8.27 57.73
C ALA A 192 -5.03 7.59 58.41
N LEU A 193 -6.17 7.51 57.73
CA LEU A 193 -7.36 6.77 58.16
C LEU A 193 -7.28 5.24 57.87
N GLY A 194 -6.14 4.74 57.36
CA GLY A 194 -5.89 3.32 57.15
C GLY A 194 -6.23 2.78 55.76
N ALA A 195 -6.47 3.65 54.76
CA ALA A 195 -6.69 3.20 53.39
C ALA A 195 -5.45 2.48 52.82
N GLN A 196 -5.67 1.41 52.05
CA GLN A 196 -4.58 0.65 51.46
C GLN A 196 -4.02 1.40 50.23
N THR A 197 -2.71 1.25 49.98
CA THR A 197 -2.03 1.77 48.78
C THR A 197 -2.71 1.32 47.47
N ARG A 198 -3.38 0.16 47.48
CA ARG A 198 -4.19 -0.34 46.36
C ARG A 198 -5.39 0.55 46.04
N ASP A 199 -6.03 1.16 47.02
CA ASP A 199 -7.22 2.01 46.79
C ASP A 199 -6.84 3.32 46.10
N VAL A 200 -5.71 3.90 46.49
CA VAL A 200 -5.13 5.09 45.86
C VAL A 200 -4.69 4.77 44.43
N MET A 201 -3.96 3.66 44.23
CA MET A 201 -3.54 3.21 42.91
C MET A 201 -4.75 2.98 41.98
N ARG A 202 -5.80 2.32 42.47
CA ARG A 202 -7.01 2.03 41.69
C ARG A 202 -7.75 3.30 41.28
N LEU A 203 -7.79 4.32 42.15
CA LEU A 203 -8.45 5.59 41.86
C LEU A 203 -7.73 6.35 40.74
N VAL A 204 -6.40 6.48 40.84
CA VAL A 204 -5.58 7.17 39.84
C VAL A 204 -5.61 6.43 38.50
N VAL A 205 -5.45 5.10 38.52
CA VAL A 205 -5.51 4.28 37.29
C VAL A 205 -6.90 4.35 36.65
N LYS A 206 -8.00 4.33 37.42
CA LYS A 206 -9.36 4.43 36.88
C LYS A 206 -9.62 5.77 36.19
N GLN A 207 -9.09 6.86 36.73
CA GLN A 207 -9.14 8.18 36.07
C GLN A 207 -8.34 8.19 34.76
N GLY A 208 -7.11 7.65 34.78
CA GLY A 208 -6.29 7.53 33.59
C GLY A 208 -6.96 6.70 32.49
N VAL A 209 -7.46 5.51 32.85
CA VAL A 209 -8.18 4.61 31.92
C VAL A 209 -9.40 5.28 31.33
N LYS A 210 -10.17 6.07 32.10
CA LYS A 210 -11.34 6.78 31.56
C LYS A 210 -10.96 7.81 30.50
N LEU A 211 -9.89 8.58 30.74
CA LEU A 211 -9.33 9.55 29.79
C LEU A 211 -8.84 8.86 28.51
N VAL A 212 -8.09 7.77 28.67
CA VAL A 212 -7.56 6.97 27.55
C VAL A 212 -8.67 6.35 26.73
N ALA A 213 -9.69 5.77 27.37
CA ALA A 213 -10.82 5.17 26.68
C ALA A 213 -11.62 6.20 25.85
N LEU A 214 -11.85 7.40 26.41
CA LEU A 214 -12.47 8.51 25.68
C LEU A 214 -11.62 8.97 24.50
N GLY A 215 -10.31 9.15 24.70
CA GLY A 215 -9.38 9.54 23.64
C GLY A 215 -9.31 8.50 22.52
N LEU A 216 -9.25 7.21 22.86
CA LEU A 216 -9.26 6.11 21.89
C LEU A 216 -10.57 6.06 21.12
N ALA A 217 -11.72 6.20 21.79
CA ALA A 217 -13.02 6.21 21.12
C ALA A 217 -13.14 7.37 20.13
N LEU A 218 -12.79 8.58 20.55
CA LEU A 218 -12.82 9.77 19.69
C LEU A 218 -11.80 9.66 18.54
N GLY A 219 -10.60 9.14 18.82
CA GLY A 219 -9.56 8.91 17.82
C GLY A 219 -9.99 7.88 16.77
N LEU A 220 -10.59 6.77 17.18
CA LEU A 220 -11.14 5.77 16.28
C LEU A 220 -12.25 6.37 15.40
N VAL A 221 -13.24 7.05 15.99
CA VAL A 221 -14.31 7.69 15.22
C VAL A 221 -13.75 8.72 14.23
N GLY A 222 -12.82 9.58 14.67
CA GLY A 222 -12.17 10.55 13.81
C GLY A 222 -11.38 9.91 12.68
N SER A 223 -10.64 8.83 12.95
CA SER A 223 -9.86 8.11 11.95
C SER A 223 -10.74 7.46 10.88
N PHE A 224 -11.87 6.85 11.29
CA PHE A 224 -12.85 6.28 10.35
C PHE A 224 -13.49 7.37 9.50
N ALA A 225 -13.85 8.51 10.09
CA ALA A 225 -14.43 9.64 9.36
C ALA A 225 -13.45 10.21 8.32
N LEU A 226 -12.19 10.41 8.71
CA LEU A 226 -11.16 10.96 7.83
C LEU A 226 -10.80 9.97 6.71
N MET A 227 -10.71 8.68 7.03
CA MET A 227 -10.49 7.64 6.03
C MET A 227 -11.64 7.59 5.02
N ARG A 228 -12.89 7.69 5.48
CA ARG A 228 -14.07 7.75 4.58
C ARG A 228 -14.00 8.95 3.63
N LEU A 229 -13.59 10.11 4.13
CA LEU A 229 -13.40 11.31 3.32
C LEU A 229 -12.29 11.11 2.28
N LEU A 230 -11.15 10.52 2.67
CA LEU A 230 -10.04 10.23 1.75
C LEU A 230 -10.41 9.21 0.68
N THR A 231 -11.17 8.16 1.03
CA THR A 231 -11.67 7.19 0.04
C THR A 231 -12.64 7.81 -0.96
N ALA A 232 -13.36 8.87 -0.57
CA ALA A 232 -14.26 9.59 -1.47
C ALA A 232 -13.50 10.54 -2.44
N LEU A 233 -12.32 11.03 -2.03
CA LEU A 233 -11.50 11.96 -2.81
C LEU A 233 -10.47 11.25 -3.70
N LEU A 234 -9.97 10.08 -3.30
CA LEU A 234 -8.91 9.34 -4.01
C LEU A 234 -9.42 7.96 -4.48
N PHE A 235 -9.38 7.72 -5.78
CA PHE A 235 -9.63 6.40 -6.37
C PHE A 235 -8.56 5.39 -5.96
N GLY A 236 -8.98 4.21 -5.45
CA GLY A 236 -8.09 3.07 -5.20
C GLY A 236 -7.54 2.92 -3.79
N VAL A 237 -8.03 3.70 -2.81
CA VAL A 237 -7.75 3.43 -1.39
C VAL A 237 -8.71 2.34 -0.91
N THR A 238 -8.30 1.08 -1.04
CA THR A 238 -9.10 -0.06 -0.58
C THR A 238 -8.41 -0.80 0.56
N LYS A 239 -9.27 -1.32 1.45
CA LYS A 239 -9.04 -2.17 2.63
C LYS A 239 -8.83 -1.41 3.94
N HIS A 240 -9.91 -1.38 4.72
CA HIS A 240 -9.80 -1.42 6.17
C HIS A 240 -8.82 -2.54 6.52
N ASP A 241 -7.81 -2.22 7.31
CA ASP A 241 -6.96 -3.21 7.94
C ASP A 241 -7.35 -3.24 9.44
N PRO A 242 -8.34 -4.07 9.82
CA PRO A 242 -8.78 -4.18 11.21
C PRO A 242 -7.64 -4.59 12.13
N LEU A 243 -6.67 -5.35 11.62
CA LEU A 243 -5.52 -5.81 12.38
C LEU A 243 -4.63 -4.62 12.76
N THR A 244 -4.35 -3.72 11.82
CA THR A 244 -3.60 -2.49 12.11
C THR A 244 -4.34 -1.60 13.10
N PHE A 245 -5.65 -1.40 12.93
CA PHE A 245 -6.45 -0.61 13.89
C PHE A 245 -6.45 -1.23 15.30
N ALA A 246 -6.61 -2.55 15.40
CA ALA A 246 -6.56 -3.26 16.68
C ALA A 246 -5.16 -3.16 17.31
N ALA A 247 -4.10 -3.42 16.54
CA ALA A 247 -2.71 -3.37 17.01
C ALA A 247 -2.33 -1.98 17.52
N VAL A 248 -2.67 -0.91 16.77
CA VAL A 248 -2.41 0.46 17.19
C VAL A 248 -3.22 0.83 18.42
N SER A 249 -4.49 0.42 18.51
CA SER A 249 -5.33 0.69 19.69
C SER A 249 -4.76 0.02 20.94
N VAL A 250 -4.32 -1.23 20.84
CA VAL A 250 -3.67 -1.98 21.94
C VAL A 250 -2.35 -1.33 22.33
N LEU A 251 -1.53 -0.93 21.35
CA LEU A 251 -0.26 -0.24 21.60
C LEU A 251 -0.49 1.08 22.36
N LEU A 252 -1.43 1.92 21.89
CA LEU A 252 -1.76 3.18 22.54
C LEU A 252 -2.32 2.97 23.95
N ALA A 253 -3.18 1.95 24.15
CA ALA A 253 -3.67 1.60 25.47
C ALA A 253 -2.54 1.16 26.42
N ALA A 254 -1.61 0.33 25.95
CA ALA A 254 -0.47 -0.13 26.74
C ALA A 254 0.45 1.03 27.13
N VAL A 255 0.79 1.90 26.16
CA VAL A 255 1.61 3.09 26.39
C VAL A 255 0.96 4.03 27.40
N ALA A 256 -0.35 4.26 27.27
CA ALA A 256 -1.06 5.15 28.17
C ALA A 256 -1.19 4.57 29.59
N LEU A 257 -1.42 3.26 29.74
CA LEU A 257 -1.39 2.58 31.03
C LEU A 257 -0.01 2.70 31.70
N LEU A 258 1.07 2.52 30.94
CA LEU A 258 2.44 2.69 31.44
C LEU A 258 2.69 4.13 31.89
N ALA A 259 2.24 5.12 31.11
CA ALA A 259 2.36 6.54 31.45
C ALA A 259 1.56 6.91 32.72
N CYS A 260 0.37 6.31 32.94
CA CYS A 260 -0.43 6.51 34.15
C CYS A 260 0.14 5.76 35.38
N TYR A 261 0.82 4.64 35.17
CA TYR A 261 1.33 3.81 36.27
C TYR A 261 2.45 4.51 37.06
N ILE A 262 3.32 5.27 36.39
CA ILE A 262 4.43 5.97 37.03
C ILE A 262 3.95 6.99 38.09
N PRO A 263 3.07 7.97 37.77
CA PRO A 263 2.56 8.92 38.77
C PRO A 263 1.68 8.23 39.82
N ALA A 264 0.91 7.20 39.47
CA ALA A 264 0.13 6.43 40.44
C ALA A 264 1.04 5.73 41.48
N ARG A 265 2.12 5.09 41.03
CA ARG A 265 3.12 4.49 41.92
C ARG A 265 3.82 5.54 42.77
N ARG A 266 4.11 6.71 42.21
CA ARG A 266 4.69 7.83 42.96
C ARG A 266 3.76 8.31 44.08
N ALA A 267 2.45 8.43 43.82
CA ALA A 267 1.44 8.79 44.81
C ALA A 267 1.40 7.82 46.00
N THR A 268 1.52 6.52 45.75
CA THR A 268 1.52 5.50 46.82
C THR A 268 2.77 5.48 47.69
N ARG A 269 3.84 6.17 47.28
CA ARG A 269 5.11 6.28 48.02
C ARG A 269 5.25 7.58 48.80
N ILE A 270 4.22 8.43 48.78
CA ILE A 270 4.21 9.67 49.56
C ILE A 270 4.02 9.28 51.03
N ASP A 271 4.97 9.67 51.88
CA ASP A 271 4.93 9.43 53.32
C ASP A 271 3.79 10.27 53.93
N PRO A 272 2.78 9.65 54.59
CA PRO A 272 1.63 10.38 55.15
C PRO A 272 2.04 11.45 56.17
N LEU A 273 3.18 11.29 56.85
CA LEU A 273 3.72 12.29 57.78
C LEU A 273 4.34 13.50 57.06
N ALA A 274 4.85 13.33 55.84
CA ALA A 274 5.33 14.44 55.02
C ALA A 274 4.18 15.24 54.40
N ALA A 275 3.04 14.60 54.09
CA ALA A 275 1.85 15.25 53.54
C ALA A 275 1.15 16.18 54.54
N LEU A 276 1.25 15.90 55.86
CA LEU A 276 0.68 16.74 56.92
C LEU A 276 1.63 17.85 57.41
N ARG A 277 2.88 17.86 56.95
CA ARG A 277 3.93 18.79 57.41
C ARG A 277 4.23 19.90 56.41
N TYR A 278 3.56 19.91 55.26
CA TYR A 278 3.48 21.05 54.35
C TYR A 278 2.27 21.91 54.73
N GLU A 279 2.46 22.71 55.77
CA GLU A 279 1.76 23.99 55.98
C GLU A 279 2.82 25.09 56.01
#